data_AF-A0A1P8YA96-F1
#
_entry.id   AF-A0A1P8YA96-F1
#
_cell.length_a   1.000
_cell.length_b   1.000
_cell.length_c   1.000
_cell.angle_alpha   90.00
_cell.angle_beta   90.00
_cell.angle_gamma   90.00
#
_symmetry.space_group_name_H-M   'P 1'
#
loop_
_entity.id
_entity.type
_entity.pdbx_description
1 polymer ?
#
loop_
_entity_poly.entity_id
_entity_poly.type
_entity_poly.pdbx_seq_one_letter_code
_entity_poly.pdbx_strand_id
1 'polypeptide(L)'
;MTDVSTPDVGTFAPRTTADWRDWLARNGRSEKEIWLIIHHKDSGTPSPRYHEAIEQALCFGWIDGLHRKHDADSSRLRFTPATRAARGAG
;
A
#
# COMPACT_ATOMS: atom_id res chain seq x y z
N MET A 1 -24.53 13.79 -6.09
CA MET A 1 -23.42 13.26 -6.91
C MET A 1 -22.37 12.75 -5.94
N THR A 2 -22.61 11.56 -5.37
CA THR A 2 -21.67 10.89 -4.49
C THR A 2 -21.45 9.56 -5.18
N ASP A 3 -20.33 9.48 -5.91
CA ASP A 3 -19.96 8.29 -6.65
C ASP A 3 -19.77 7.14 -5.66
N VAL A 4 -20.42 6.03 -5.96
CA VAL A 4 -20.44 4.82 -5.14
C VAL A 4 -19.00 4.39 -4.91
N SER A 5 -18.58 4.41 -3.64
CA SER A 5 -17.35 3.79 -3.17
C SER A 5 -17.45 2.28 -3.38
N THR A 6 -17.23 1.84 -4.62
CA THR A 6 -16.88 0.46 -4.90
C THR A 6 -15.55 0.25 -4.20
N PRO A 7 -15.40 -0.70 -3.25
CA PRO A 7 -14.08 -1.02 -2.75
C PRO A 7 -13.27 -1.49 -3.95
N ASP A 8 -12.35 -0.65 -4.43
CA ASP A 8 -11.38 -1.01 -5.46
C ASP A 8 -10.74 -2.32 -4.99
N VAL A 9 -11.02 -3.41 -5.71
CA VAL A 9 -10.45 -4.73 -5.40
C VAL A 9 -8.94 -4.55 -5.30
N GLY A 10 -8.34 -5.00 -4.19
CA GLY A 10 -6.94 -4.75 -3.90
C GLY A 10 -6.63 -3.37 -3.29
N THR A 11 -7.51 -2.83 -2.46
CA THR A 11 -7.23 -1.65 -1.61
C THR A 11 -7.24 -2.00 -0.12
N PHE A 12 -6.30 -1.47 0.65
CA PHE A 12 -6.18 -1.66 2.09
C PHE A 12 -5.93 -0.33 2.81
N ALA A 13 -6.68 -0.05 3.87
CA ALA A 13 -6.58 1.17 4.67
C ALA A 13 -6.11 0.84 6.11
N PRO A 14 -4.78 0.71 6.34
CA PRO A 14 -4.24 0.45 7.68
C PRO A 14 -4.41 1.68 8.58
N ARG A 15 -4.70 1.47 9.87
CA ARG A 15 -4.66 2.56 10.86
C ARG A 15 -3.27 2.78 11.41
N THR A 16 -2.42 1.76 11.39
CA THR A 16 -1.07 1.78 11.95
C THR A 16 -0.06 1.08 11.05
N THR A 17 1.22 1.36 11.26
CA THR A 17 2.33 0.66 10.60
C THR A 17 2.32 -0.85 10.91
N ALA A 18 1.81 -1.25 12.09
CA ALA A 18 1.63 -2.65 12.45
C ALA A 18 0.55 -3.35 11.61
N ASP A 19 -0.60 -2.68 11.37
CA ASP A 19 -1.66 -3.24 10.51
C ASP A 19 -1.13 -3.52 9.09
N TRP A 20 -0.31 -2.61 8.56
CA TRP A 20 0.33 -2.78 7.25
C TRP A 20 1.31 -3.95 7.25
N ARG A 21 2.16 -4.05 8.27
CA ARG A 21 3.09 -5.16 8.45
C ARG A 21 2.37 -6.50 8.53
N ASP A 22 1.25 -6.58 9.26
CA ASP A 22 0.47 -7.80 9.40
C ASP A 22 -0.19 -8.22 8.09
N TRP A 23 -0.68 -7.25 7.30
CA TRP A 23 -1.19 -7.53 5.96
C TRP A 23 -0.09 -8.11 5.07
N LEU A 24 1.10 -7.50 5.06
CA LEU A 24 2.26 -8.00 4.29
C LEU A 24 2.67 -9.41 4.74
N ALA A 25 2.67 -9.70 6.04
CA ALA A 25 3.02 -11.01 6.55
C ALA A 25 2.04 -12.11 6.11
N ARG A 26 0.75 -11.80 6.04
CA ARG A 26 -0.31 -12.75 5.66
C ARG A 26 -0.46 -12.92 4.15
N ASN A 27 -0.34 -11.81 3.41
CA ASN A 27 -0.74 -11.74 2.01
C ASN A 27 0.44 -11.53 1.06
N GLY A 28 1.59 -11.05 1.56
CA GLY A 28 2.72 -10.60 0.73
C GLY A 28 3.38 -11.68 -0.12
N ARG A 29 3.04 -12.96 0.07
CA ARG A 29 3.51 -14.09 -0.73
C ARG A 29 2.51 -14.53 -1.81
N SER A 30 1.23 -14.22 -1.66
CA SER A 30 0.16 -14.65 -2.56
C SER A 30 -0.33 -13.52 -3.46
N GLU A 31 -0.35 -12.29 -2.92
CA GLU A 31 -0.83 -11.12 -3.65
C GLU A 31 0.22 -10.57 -4.61
N LYS A 32 -0.26 -10.05 -5.74
CA LYS A 32 0.60 -9.46 -6.79
C LYS A 32 0.64 -7.94 -6.73
N GLU A 33 -0.37 -7.32 -6.11
CA GLU A 33 -0.46 -5.89 -5.91
C GLU A 33 -1.39 -5.54 -4.76
N ILE A 34 -1.23 -4.34 -4.22
CA ILE A 34 -2.18 -3.71 -3.30
C ILE A 34 -2.06 -2.19 -3.39
N TRP A 35 -3.17 -1.48 -3.25
CA TRP A 35 -3.21 -0.05 -3.01
C TRP A 35 -3.36 0.22 -1.52
N LEU A 36 -2.40 0.92 -0.93
CA LEU A 36 -2.47 1.35 0.46
C LEU A 36 -3.08 2.75 0.55
N ILE A 37 -4.14 2.92 1.33
CA ILE A 37 -4.68 4.25 1.65
C ILE A 37 -3.81 4.89 2.73
N ILE A 38 -3.32 6.07 2.44
CA ILE A 38 -2.50 6.92 3.31
C ILE A 38 -3.26 8.22 3.52
N HIS A 39 -3.72 8.44 4.74
CA HIS A 39 -4.43 9.64 5.14
C HIS A 39 -3.45 10.80 5.34
N HIS A 40 -3.88 12.00 4.94
CA HIS A 40 -3.13 13.23 5.12
C HIS A 40 -3.00 13.55 6.61
N LYS A 41 -1.97 14.33 6.98
CA LYS A 41 -1.66 14.60 8.39
C LYS A 41 -2.79 15.34 9.12
N ASP A 42 -3.51 16.16 8.39
CA ASP A 42 -4.61 17.03 8.81
C ASP A 42 -5.99 16.38 8.77
N SER A 43 -6.13 15.19 8.17
CA SER A 43 -7.40 14.46 8.09
C SER A 43 -7.96 13.98 9.43
N GLY A 44 -7.14 13.93 10.48
CA GLY A 44 -7.51 13.33 11.78
C GLY A 44 -7.63 11.80 11.77
N THR A 45 -7.59 11.15 10.61
CA THR A 45 -7.64 9.69 10.49
C THR A 45 -6.24 9.10 10.61
N PRO A 46 -5.99 8.17 11.55
CA PRO A 46 -4.70 7.54 11.70
C PRO A 46 -4.38 6.65 10.50
N SER A 47 -3.16 6.77 9.99
CA SER A 47 -2.57 5.86 9.00
C SER A 47 -1.05 5.92 9.11
N PRO A 48 -0.32 4.91 8.58
CA PRO A 48 1.11 5.05 8.34
C PRO A 48 1.41 6.31 7.52
N ARG A 49 2.56 6.93 7.77
CA ARG A 49 3.13 7.91 6.85
C ARG A 49 3.72 7.20 5.64
N TYR A 50 3.88 7.96 4.56
CA TYR A 50 4.45 7.46 3.30
C TYR A 50 5.75 6.68 3.49
N HIS A 51 6.70 7.23 4.25
CA HIS A 51 7.99 6.59 4.51
C HIS A 51 7.84 5.30 5.32
N GLU A 52 7.00 5.28 6.36
CA GLU A 52 6.77 4.09 7.19
C GLU A 52 6.16 2.94 6.37
N ALA A 53 5.24 3.27 5.44
CA ALA A 53 4.65 2.30 4.54
C ALA A 53 5.70 1.64 3.62
N ILE A 54 6.63 2.43 3.09
CA ILE A 54 7.74 1.95 2.27
C ILE A 54 8.70 1.09 3.09
N GLU A 55 9.10 1.55 4.27
CA GLU A 55 10.02 0.80 5.14
C GLU A 55 9.50 -0.59 5.45
N GLN A 56 8.21 -0.72 5.80
CA GLN A 56 7.61 -2.03 6.02
C GLN A 56 7.53 -2.83 4.72
N ALA A 57 7.14 -2.23 3.58
CA ALA A 57 7.07 -2.94 2.31
C ALA A 57 8.43 -3.56 1.92
N LEU A 58 9.52 -2.81 2.08
CA LEU A 58 10.87 -3.26 1.81
C LEU A 58 11.27 -4.47 2.67
N CYS A 59 10.85 -4.52 3.94
CA CYS A 59 11.10 -5.69 4.80
C CYS A 59 10.50 -6.99 4.26
N PHE A 60 9.45 -6.91 3.44
CA PHE A 60 8.79 -8.07 2.83
C PHE A 60 9.15 -8.24 1.36
N GLY A 61 10.10 -7.46 0.84
CA GLY A 61 10.48 -7.49 -0.58
C GLY A 61 9.43 -6.89 -1.51
N TRP A 62 8.61 -5.98 -1.01
CA TRP A 62 7.66 -5.18 -1.80
C TRP A 62 8.22 -3.78 -2.04
N ILE A 63 7.83 -3.17 -3.15
CA ILE A 63 8.22 -1.80 -3.54
C ILE A 63 6.98 -0.98 -3.85
N ASP A 64 7.05 0.33 -3.60
CA ASP A 64 6.03 1.28 -4.03
C ASP A 64 6.15 1.62 -5.52
N GLY A 65 5.08 2.15 -6.09
CA GLY A 65 5.04 2.57 -7.47
C GLY A 65 4.13 3.76 -7.71
N LEU A 66 2.87 3.51 -8.07
CA LEU A 66 1.94 4.58 -8.42
C LEU A 66 1.40 5.25 -7.15
N HIS A 67 1.57 6.56 -7.04
CA HIS A 67 0.90 7.39 -6.04
C HIS A 67 -0.22 8.19 -6.72
N ARG A 68 -1.46 8.04 -6.23
CA ARG A 68 -2.64 8.73 -6.76
C ARG A 68 -3.46 9.36 -5.65
N LYS A 69 -4.18 10.44 -5.97
CA LYS A 69 -5.24 10.95 -5.10
C LYS A 69 -6.32 9.87 -4.91
N HIS A 70 -6.81 9.71 -3.68
CA HIS A 70 -7.94 8.84 -3.38
C HIS A 70 -9.19 9.70 -3.15
N ASP A 71 -9.15 10.60 -2.17
CA ASP A 71 -10.21 11.57 -1.88
C ASP A 71 -9.61 12.92 -1.41
N ALA A 72 -10.40 13.73 -0.69
CA ALA A 72 -9.97 15.04 -0.18
C ALA A 72 -8.91 14.93 0.92
N ASP A 73 -8.93 13.85 1.71
CA ASP A 73 -8.20 13.70 2.96
C ASP A 73 -7.15 12.58 2.89
N SER A 74 -7.01 11.93 1.74
CA SER A 74 -6.14 10.78 1.58
C SER A 74 -5.60 10.61 0.17
N SER A 75 -4.60 9.74 0.08
CA SER A 75 -4.01 9.30 -1.18
C SER A 75 -3.81 7.80 -1.14
N ARG A 76 -3.66 7.18 -2.30
CA ARG A 76 -3.38 5.75 -2.43
C ARG A 76 -2.03 5.51 -3.07
N LEU A 77 -1.26 4.61 -2.48
CA LEU A 77 0.06 4.21 -2.95
C LEU A 77 0.03 2.72 -3.34
N ARG A 78 0.35 2.42 -4.59
CA ARG A 78 0.41 1.05 -5.08
C ARG A 78 1.71 0.40 -4.64
N PHE A 79 1.61 -0.81 -4.11
CA PHE A 79 2.73 -1.68 -3.80
C PHE A 79 2.65 -2.97 -4.60
N THR A 80 3.80 -3.49 -5.01
CA THR A 80 3.94 -4.79 -5.69
C THR A 80 5.16 -5.55 -5.17
N PRO A 81 5.19 -6.89 -5.19
CA PRO A 81 6.42 -7.64 -4.96
C PRO A 81 7.52 -7.16 -5.92
N ALA A 82 8.73 -6.95 -5.41
CA ALA A 82 9.88 -6.70 -6.25
C ALA A 82 10.11 -7.93 -7.13
N THR A 83 9.96 -7.78 -8.44
CA THR A 83 10.40 -8.82 -9.36
C THR A 83 11.90 -8.97 -9.20
N ARG A 84 12.37 -10.18 -8.85
CA ARG A 84 13.75 -10.54 -9.18
C ARG A 84 13.80 -10.53 -10.70
N ALA A 85 14.30 -9.45 -11.31
CA ALA A 85 14.82 -9.54 -12.66
C ALA A 85 15.71 -10.79 -12.67
N ALA A 86 15.36 -11.76 -13.52
CA ALA A 86 15.99 -13.06 -13.56
C ALA A 86 17.50 -12.89 -13.47
N ARG A 87 18.13 -13.55 -12.49
CA ARG A 87 19.58 -13.76 -12.53
C ARG A 87 19.83 -14.53 -13.83
N GLY A 88 20.48 -13.88 -14.79
CA GLY A 88 21.15 -14.47 -15.95
C GLY A 88 20.35 -15.53 -16.72
N ALA A 89 19.77 -15.13 -17.85
CA ALA A 89 19.90 -15.99 -19.01
C ALA A 89 21.41 -16.00 -19.37
N GLY A 90 22.07 -17.09 -19.02
CA GLY A 90 23.45 -17.42 -19.37
C GLY A 90 23.52 -18.90 -19.67
#